data_AF-A0A1V5RSY8-F1
#
_entry.id   AF-A0A1V5RSY8-F1
#
_cell.length_a   1.000
_cell.length_b   1.000
_cell.length_c   1.000
_cell.angle_alpha   90.00
_cell.angle_beta   90.00
_cell.angle_gamma   90.00
#
_symmetry.space_group_name_H-M   'P 1'
#
loop_
_entity.id
_entity.type
_entity.pdbx_description
1 polymer ?
#
loop_
_entity_poly.entity_id
_entity_poly.type
_entity_poly.pdbx_seq_one_letter_code
_entity_poly.pdbx_strand_id
1 'polypeptide(L)'
;MTTQDINWAIRFARLFKGHILALDIVEYLINNNGEYVGSYYTFAEELRGDRNAASNVRAACIWLKNKGIAYAQSTKGKDDYNTIIVMDANWRNNI
;
A
#
# COMPACT_ATOMS: atom_id res chain seq x y z
N MET A 1 -2.56 -25.15 -7.70
CA MET A 1 -2.32 -23.88 -8.41
C MET A 1 -2.96 -23.97 -9.77
N THR A 2 -3.91 -23.08 -10.06
CA THR A 2 -4.69 -23.06 -11.30
C THR A 2 -4.01 -22.17 -12.36
N THR A 3 -4.41 -22.30 -13.63
CA THR A 3 -3.97 -21.38 -14.69
C THR A 3 -4.30 -19.92 -14.37
N GLN A 4 -5.40 -19.68 -13.65
CA GLN A 4 -5.78 -18.34 -13.19
C GLN A 4 -4.78 -17.80 -12.15
N ASP A 5 -4.33 -18.64 -11.21
CA ASP A 5 -3.32 -18.25 -10.20
C ASP A 5 -1.98 -17.88 -10.86
N ILE A 6 -1.55 -18.65 -11.85
CA ILE A 6 -0.30 -18.39 -12.60
C ILE A 6 -0.40 -17.05 -13.35
N ASN A 7 -1.49 -16.83 -14.08
CA ASN A 7 -1.71 -15.60 -14.81
C ASN A 7 -1.75 -14.38 -13.88
N TRP A 8 -2.38 -14.53 -12.71
CA TRP A 8 -2.42 -13.49 -11.70
C TRP A 8 -1.02 -13.19 -11.15
N ALA A 9 -0.23 -14.21 -10.80
CA ALA A 9 1.14 -14.02 -10.31
C ALA A 9 2.05 -13.30 -11.32
N ILE A 10 1.91 -13.61 -12.61
CA ILE A 10 2.67 -12.92 -13.69
C ILE A 10 2.24 -11.45 -13.80
N ARG A 11 0.94 -11.17 -13.78
CA ARG A 11 0.40 -9.80 -13.85
C ARG A 11 0.85 -8.98 -12.64
N PHE A 12 0.76 -9.58 -11.45
CA PHE A 12 1.25 -9.00 -10.20
C PHE A 12 2.73 -8.65 -10.29
N ALA A 13 3.60 -9.61 -10.64
CA ALA A 13 5.04 -9.37 -10.75
C ALA A 13 5.40 -8.28 -11.77
N ARG A 14 4.65 -8.20 -12.89
CA ARG A 14 4.84 -7.14 -13.90
C ARG A 14 4.40 -5.77 -13.40
N LEU A 15 3.27 -5.71 -12.69
CA LEU A 15 2.70 -4.45 -12.19
C LEU A 15 3.61 -3.80 -11.15
N PHE A 16 4.21 -4.60 -10.25
CA PHE A 16 5.07 -4.10 -9.17
C PHE A 16 6.55 -3.99 -9.56
N LYS A 17 6.93 -4.26 -10.82
CA LYS A 17 8.31 -4.16 -11.28
C LYS A 17 8.84 -2.73 -11.08
N GLY A 18 9.81 -2.57 -10.18
CA GLY A 18 10.40 -1.27 -9.83
C GLY A 18 9.61 -0.47 -8.79
N HIS A 19 8.51 -1.00 -8.26
CA HIS A 19 7.68 -0.38 -7.22
C HIS A 19 7.75 -1.18 -5.90
N ILE A 20 8.98 -1.47 -5.44
CA ILE A 20 9.22 -2.32 -4.25
C ILE A 20 8.50 -1.75 -3.02
N LEU A 21 8.56 -0.44 -2.79
CA LEU A 21 7.88 0.16 -1.64
C LEU A 21 6.34 0.01 -1.71
N ALA A 22 5.75 0.01 -2.91
CA ALA A 22 4.32 -0.23 -3.07
C ALA A 22 3.97 -1.71 -2.79
N LEU A 23 4.88 -2.62 -3.14
CA LEU A 23 4.75 -4.04 -2.82
C LEU A 23 4.83 -4.27 -1.30
N ASP A 24 5.80 -3.66 -0.61
CA ASP A 24 5.95 -3.73 0.85
C ASP A 24 4.66 -3.26 1.55
N ILE A 25 4.06 -2.16 1.08
CA ILE A 25 2.79 -1.65 1.61
C ILE A 25 1.65 -2.66 1.40
N VAL A 26 1.56 -3.28 0.22
CA VAL A 26 0.51 -4.28 -0.05
C VAL A 26 0.70 -5.53 0.80
N GLU A 27 1.93 -6.00 0.97
CA GLU A 27 2.25 -7.11 1.88
C GLU A 27 1.85 -6.78 3.32
N TYR A 28 2.23 -5.59 3.81
CA TYR A 28 1.84 -5.11 5.12
C TYR A 28 0.32 -5.14 5.29
N LEU A 29 -0.42 -4.57 4.34
CA LEU A 29 -1.88 -4.49 4.43
C LEU A 29 -2.51 -5.89 4.41
N ILE A 30 -2.05 -6.82 3.56
CA ILE A 30 -2.54 -8.20 3.54
C ILE A 30 -2.34 -8.87 4.91
N ASN A 31 -1.22 -8.63 5.56
CA ASN A 31 -0.90 -9.19 6.88
C ASN A 31 -1.66 -8.51 8.04
N ASN A 32 -2.25 -7.33 7.79
CA ASN A 32 -2.96 -6.52 8.79
C ASN A 32 -4.43 -6.29 8.40
N ASN A 33 -5.12 -7.34 7.95
CA ASN A 33 -6.56 -7.31 7.60
C ASN A 33 -6.98 -6.25 6.57
N GLY A 34 -6.04 -5.82 5.73
CA GLY A 34 -6.27 -4.86 4.65
C GLY A 34 -6.28 -3.40 5.08
N GLU A 35 -5.88 -3.06 6.31
CA GLU A 35 -5.98 -1.71 6.85
C GLU A 35 -4.74 -1.28 7.65
N TYR A 36 -4.43 0.02 7.59
CA TYR A 36 -3.50 0.71 8.47
C TYR A 36 -4.14 2.01 8.97
N VAL A 37 -3.91 2.34 10.25
CA VAL A 37 -4.34 3.59 10.87
C VAL A 37 -3.15 4.21 11.60
N GLY A 38 -2.74 5.40 11.18
CA GLY A 38 -1.61 6.13 11.79
C GLY A 38 -1.08 7.22 10.88
N SER A 39 0.08 7.79 11.18
CA SER A 39 0.71 8.78 10.29
C SER A 39 1.58 8.10 9.21
N TYR A 40 1.92 8.83 8.14
CA TYR A 40 2.93 8.33 7.19
C TYR A 40 4.33 8.14 7.83
N TYR A 41 4.64 8.87 8.91
CA TYR A 41 5.92 8.76 9.61
C TYR A 41 6.00 7.49 10.46
N THR A 42 4.94 7.20 11.21
CA THR A 42 4.81 5.95 11.96
C THR A 42 4.79 4.76 11.01
N PHE A 43 4.07 4.88 9.89
CA PHE A 43 4.03 3.81 8.90
C PHE A 43 5.40 3.57 8.24
N ALA A 44 6.15 4.63 7.93
CA ALA A 44 7.49 4.50 7.36
C ALA A 44 8.49 3.86 8.35
N GLU A 45 8.38 4.19 9.63
CA GLU A 45 9.14 3.53 10.70
C GLU A 45 8.79 2.04 10.80
N GLU A 46 7.50 1.69 10.82
CA GLU A 46 7.05 0.30 10.92
C GLU A 46 7.44 -0.53 9.69
N LEU A 47 7.33 0.06 8.50
CA LEU A 47 7.57 -0.64 7.23
C LEU A 47 9.06 -0.80 6.90
N ARG A 48 9.89 0.21 7.24
CA ARG A 48 11.27 0.31 6.74
C ARG A 48 12.30 0.65 7.83
N GLY A 49 11.87 0.97 9.06
CA GLY A 49 12.74 1.46 10.12
C GLY A 49 13.32 2.85 9.85
N ASP A 50 12.65 3.64 9.00
CA ASP A 50 13.10 4.98 8.63
C ASP A 50 11.93 5.97 8.50
N ARG A 51 11.71 6.76 9.55
CA ARG A 51 10.71 7.86 9.56
C ARG A 51 10.86 8.84 8.39
N ASN A 52 12.07 9.04 7.86
CA ASN A 52 12.30 10.00 6.78
C ASN A 52 11.75 9.50 5.42
N ALA A 53 11.46 8.20 5.31
CA ALA A 53 10.85 7.62 4.12
C ALA A 53 9.35 7.93 3.99
N ALA A 54 8.73 8.68 4.90
CA ALA A 54 7.30 9.03 4.88
C ALA A 54 6.83 9.64 3.55
N SER A 55 7.66 10.46 2.90
CA SER A 55 7.37 11.05 1.59
C SER A 55 7.32 10.00 0.47
N ASN A 56 8.21 9.02 0.51
CA ASN A 56 8.24 7.89 -0.42
C ASN A 56 7.03 6.97 -0.19
N VAL A 57 6.68 6.70 1.07
CA VAL A 57 5.49 5.90 1.43
C VAL A 57 4.24 6.58 0.89
N ARG A 58 4.10 7.90 1.08
CA ARG A 58 2.99 8.67 0.51
C ARG A 58 2.94 8.57 -1.02
N ALA A 59 4.09 8.68 -1.69
CA ALA A 59 4.15 8.54 -3.15
C ALA A 59 3.72 7.14 -3.62
N ALA A 60 4.13 6.09 -2.90
CA ALA A 60 3.71 4.72 -3.16
C ALA A 60 2.20 4.52 -2.94
N CYS A 61 1.62 5.08 -1.87
CA CYS A 61 0.17 5.06 -1.64
C CYS A 61 -0.62 5.76 -2.75
N ILE A 62 -0.12 6.90 -3.27
CA ILE A 62 -0.74 7.59 -4.42
C ILE A 62 -0.69 6.71 -5.67
N TRP A 63 0.44 6.01 -5.91
CA TRP A 63 0.55 5.07 -7.02
C TRP A 63 -0.45 3.91 -6.87
N LEU A 64 -0.57 3.32 -5.68
CA LEU A 64 -1.52 2.24 -5.39
C LEU A 64 -2.97 2.69 -5.61
N LYS A 65 -3.31 3.92 -5.23
CA LYS A 65 -4.62 4.52 -5.50
C LYS A 65 -4.89 4.62 -6.99
N ASN A 66 -3.91 5.06 -7.78
CA ASN A 66 -4.05 5.17 -9.23
C ASN A 66 -4.16 3.78 -9.92
N LYS A 67 -3.75 2.71 -9.25
CA LYS A 67 -3.95 1.33 -9.70
C LYS A 67 -5.25 0.70 -9.18
N GLY A 68 -6.02 1.40 -8.35
CA GLY A 68 -7.20 0.84 -7.69
C GLY A 68 -6.87 -0.31 -6.74
N ILE A 69 -5.68 -0.30 -6.13
CA ILE A 69 -5.24 -1.37 -5.22
C ILE A 69 -5.52 -1.00 -3.76
N ALA A 70 -5.18 0.24 -3.38
CA ALA A 70 -5.38 0.74 -2.03
C ALA A 70 -5.70 2.24 -2.06
N TYR A 71 -6.48 2.70 -1.09
CA TYR A 71 -6.79 4.11 -0.89
C TYR A 71 -6.11 4.61 0.37
N ALA A 72 -5.64 5.85 0.33
CA ALA A 72 -5.18 6.55 1.51
C ALA A 72 -6.02 7.81 1.73
N GLN A 73 -6.55 7.98 2.93
CA GLN A 73 -7.27 9.17 3.36
C GLN A 73 -6.55 9.75 4.57
N SER A 74 -6.10 11.00 4.46
CA SER A 74 -5.51 11.73 5.58
C SER A 74 -6.49 12.79 6.06
N THR A 75 -6.82 12.76 7.35
CA THR A 75 -7.56 13.84 8.01
C THR A 75 -6.57 14.72 8.77
N LYS A 76 -6.71 16.05 8.64
CA LYS A 76 -5.87 17.00 9.35
C LYS A 76 -6.37 17.11 10.79
N GLY A 77 -5.67 16.46 11.73
CA GLY A 77 -5.87 16.63 13.17
C GLY A 77 -5.14 17.87 13.72
N LYS A 78 -5.41 18.21 14.98
CA LYS A 78 -4.72 19.31 15.67
C LYS A 78 -3.23 19.02 15.96
N ASP A 79 -2.84 17.74 16.09
CA ASP A 79 -1.47 17.38 16.47
C ASP A 79 -0.75 16.40 15.52
N ASP A 80 -1.42 15.75 14.55
CA ASP A 80 -0.73 15.00 13.48
C ASP A 80 -1.70 14.63 12.33
N TYR A 81 -1.15 14.34 11.16
CA TYR A 81 -1.92 13.77 10.04
C TYR A 81 -2.28 12.31 10.36
N ASN A 82 -3.52 12.05 10.80
CA ASN A 82 -4.02 10.69 10.86
C ASN A 82 -4.34 10.22 9.43
N THR A 83 -3.69 9.17 8.99
CA THR A 83 -3.81 8.56 7.67
C THR A 83 -4.34 7.15 7.81
N ILE A 84 -5.46 6.91 7.15
CA ILE A 84 -6.04 5.57 7.00
C ILE A 84 -5.67 5.08 5.61
N ILE A 85 -5.06 3.90 5.53
CA ILE A 85 -4.72 3.23 4.27
C ILE A 85 -5.48 1.91 4.23
N VAL A 86 -6.31 1.71 3.21
CA VAL A 86 -7.19 0.53 3.10
C VAL A 86 -7.07 -0.09 1.72
N MET A 87 -7.02 -1.42 1.65
CA MET A 87 -7.11 -2.18 0.40
C MET A 87 -8.49 -1.98 -0.25
N ASP A 88 -8.51 -1.78 -1.58
CA ASP A 88 -9.77 -1.79 -2.35
C ASP A 88 -10.38 -3.20 -2.33
N ALA A 89 -11.68 -3.36 -2.07
CA ALA A 89 -12.31 -4.68 -1.98
C ALA A 89 -12.18 -5.53 -3.27
N ASN A 90 -12.00 -4.88 -4.42
CA ASN A 90 -11.82 -5.48 -5.74
C ASN A 90 -10.38 -5.38 -6.25
N TRP A 91 -9.40 -5.07 -5.38
CA TRP A 91 -8.00 -4.86 -5.77
C TRP A 91 -7.43 -5.99 -6.63
N ARG A 92 -7.81 -7.25 -6.36
CA ARG A 92 -7.37 -8.42 -7.13
C ARG A 92 -7.81 -8.41 -8.59
N ASN A 93 -8.96 -7.79 -8.89
CA ASN A 93 -9.48 -7.63 -10.25
C ASN A 93 -8.70 -6.57 -11.04
N ASN A 94 -8.06 -5.64 -10.32
CA ASN A 94 -7.25 -4.56 -10.89
C ASN A 94 -5.80 -4.99 -11.20
N ILE A 95 -5.43 -6.24 -10.87
CA ILE A 95 -4.12 -6.84 -11.14
C ILE A 95 -4.22 -7.78 -12.30
#